data_AF-G2FMZ9-F1
#
_entry.id   AF-G2FMZ9-F1
#
_cell.length_a   1.000
_cell.length_b   1.000
_cell.length_c   1.000
_cell.angle_alpha   90.00
_cell.angle_beta   90.00
_cell.angle_gamma   90.00
#
_symmetry.space_group_name_H-M   'P 1'
#
loop_
_entity.id
_entity.type
_entity.pdbx_description
1 polymer ?
#
loop_
_entity_poly.entity_id
_entity_poly.type
_entity_poly.pdbx_seq_one_letter_code
_entity_poly.pdbx_strand_id
1 'polypeptide(L)'
;MFPDLLGCVTEGDTLSEAMEMAIDAASGWLLGEVEENKQLPKATDIKNIIPNEYENGFVSLIGVDLDEYSLKHGNKAVKKTLTIPAWLNTIAEENNINFSQVLQSALKDQLGIQ
;
A
#
# COMPACT_ATOMS: atom_id res chain seq x y z
N MET A 1 -7.25 -14.20 9.62
CA MET A 1 -5.92 -14.15 10.27
C MET A 1 -4.86 -14.69 9.32
N PHE A 2 -3.63 -14.19 9.41
CA PHE A 2 -2.51 -14.65 8.59
C PHE A 2 -1.45 -15.32 9.46
N PRO A 3 -1.19 -16.64 9.30
CA PRO A 3 -0.18 -17.33 10.11
C PRO A 3 1.23 -16.74 9.98
N ASP A 4 1.57 -16.26 8.78
CA ASP A 4 2.91 -15.75 8.47
C ASP A 4 3.07 -14.24 8.74
N LEU A 5 1.96 -13.49 8.91
CA LEU A 5 1.96 -12.04 9.15
C LEU A 5 1.51 -11.79 10.59
N LEU A 6 2.46 -11.83 11.53
CA LEU A 6 2.17 -11.75 12.96
C LEU A 6 1.42 -10.45 13.31
N GLY A 7 0.29 -10.62 14.01
CA GLY A 7 -0.59 -9.51 14.39
C GLY A 7 -1.54 -9.03 13.28
N CYS A 8 -1.44 -9.57 12.06
CA CYS A 8 -2.36 -9.25 10.98
C CYS A 8 -3.66 -10.08 11.11
N VAL A 9 -4.70 -9.42 11.63
CA VAL A 9 -6.04 -9.98 11.82
C VAL A 9 -7.05 -8.98 11.26
N THR A 10 -8.05 -9.51 10.55
CA THR A 10 -9.11 -8.73 9.93
C THR A 10 -10.35 -9.62 9.80
N GLU A 11 -11.48 -9.00 9.50
CA GLU A 11 -12.80 -9.62 9.44
C GLU A 11 -13.70 -8.91 8.42
N GLY A 12 -14.88 -9.46 8.17
CA GLY A 12 -15.90 -8.87 7.32
C GLY A 12 -17.24 -9.58 7.53
N ASP A 13 -18.35 -8.90 7.25
CA ASP A 13 -19.70 -9.43 7.48
C ASP A 13 -20.08 -10.48 6.41
N THR A 14 -19.42 -10.42 5.26
CA THR A 14 -19.57 -11.38 4.17
C THR A 14 -18.22 -11.98 3.76
N LEU A 15 -18.24 -13.13 3.08
CA LEU A 15 -17.00 -13.73 2.55
C LEU A 15 -16.27 -12.78 1.59
N SER A 16 -17.00 -12.07 0.72
CA SER A 16 -16.39 -11.13 -0.24
C SER A 16 -15.69 -10.00 0.51
N GLU A 17 -16.38 -9.40 1.48
CA GLU A 17 -15.82 -8.34 2.30
C GLU A 17 -14.63 -8.84 3.13
N ALA A 18 -14.72 -10.01 3.75
CA ALA A 18 -13.61 -10.60 4.49
C ALA A 18 -12.39 -10.87 3.59
N MET A 19 -12.60 -11.23 2.32
CA MET A 19 -11.52 -11.39 1.34
C MET A 19 -10.91 -10.04 0.92
N GLU A 20 -11.73 -9.01 0.71
CA GLU A 20 -11.27 -7.65 0.40
C GLU A 20 -10.46 -7.07 1.57
N MET A 21 -10.98 -7.19 2.78
CA MET A 21 -10.32 -6.77 4.02
C MET A 21 -9.04 -7.57 4.28
N ALA A 22 -9.00 -8.85 3.90
CA ALA A 22 -7.79 -9.68 3.94
C ALA A 22 -6.71 -9.15 2.99
N ILE A 23 -7.07 -8.82 1.74
CA ILE A 23 -6.14 -8.25 0.77
C ILE A 23 -5.58 -6.93 1.30
N ASP A 24 -6.44 -6.02 1.77
CA ASP A 24 -6.03 -4.71 2.29
C ASP A 24 -5.07 -4.84 3.48
N ALA A 25 -5.47 -5.61 4.51
CA ALA A 25 -4.67 -5.81 5.72
C ALA A 25 -3.31 -6.46 5.42
N ALA A 26 -3.28 -7.50 4.58
CA ALA A 26 -2.03 -8.15 4.17
C ALA A 26 -1.13 -7.20 3.38
N SER A 27 -1.71 -6.43 2.45
CA SER A 27 -0.96 -5.48 1.63
C SER A 27 -0.34 -4.37 2.46
N GLY A 28 -1.11 -3.80 3.41
CA GLY A 28 -0.60 -2.78 4.34
C GLY A 28 0.52 -3.31 5.22
N TRP A 29 0.36 -4.50 5.79
CA TRP A 29 1.39 -5.13 6.63
C TRP A 29 2.69 -5.38 5.85
N LEU A 30 2.59 -5.98 4.66
CA LEU A 30 3.73 -6.27 3.80
C LEU A 30 4.41 -4.99 3.29
N LEU A 31 3.63 -3.98 2.91
CA LEU A 31 4.16 -2.70 2.46
C LEU A 31 4.96 -2.00 3.57
N GLY A 32 4.47 -2.02 4.81
CA GLY A 32 5.20 -1.47 5.95
C GLY A 32 6.57 -2.12 6.14
N GLU A 33 6.64 -3.45 6.07
CA GLU A 33 7.91 -4.18 6.16
C GLU A 33 8.87 -3.84 5.00
N VAL A 34 8.35 -3.69 3.78
CA VAL A 34 9.16 -3.26 2.62
C VAL A 34 9.68 -1.84 2.79
N GLU A 35 8.85 -0.91 3.27
CA GLU A 35 9.25 0.48 3.52
C GLU A 35 10.34 0.59 4.59
N GLU A 36 10.32 -0.31 5.58
CA GLU A 36 11.38 -0.44 6.60
C GLU A 36 12.60 -1.25 6.13
N ASN A 37 12.66 -1.68 4.87
CA ASN A 37 13.70 -2.56 4.30
C ASN A 37 13.88 -3.89 5.07
N LYS A 38 12.81 -4.42 5.64
CA LYS A 38 12.81 -5.73 6.28
C LYS A 38 12.55 -6.83 5.26
N GLN A 39 12.95 -8.05 5.61
CA GLN A 39 12.68 -9.22 4.77
C GLN A 39 11.24 -9.68 4.98
N LEU A 40 10.52 -9.87 3.88
CA LEU A 40 9.17 -10.41 3.93
C LEU A 40 9.19 -11.88 4.40
N PRO A 41 8.25 -12.28 5.27
CA PRO A 41 8.14 -13.66 5.71
C PRO A 41 7.79 -14.56 4.51
N LYS A 42 8.29 -15.80 4.55
CA LYS A 42 7.96 -16.79 3.53
C LYS A 42 6.56 -17.33 3.80
N ALA A 43 5.71 -17.32 2.77
CA ALA A 43 4.39 -17.92 2.85
C ALA A 43 4.49 -19.43 3.16
N THR A 44 3.73 -19.86 4.17
CA THR A 44 3.57 -21.28 4.51
C THR A 44 2.74 -21.97 3.43
N ASP A 45 3.09 -23.21 3.08
CA ASP A 45 2.29 -24.02 2.15
C ASP A 45 0.89 -24.22 2.74
N ILE A 46 -0.15 -23.87 1.97
CA ILE A 46 -1.55 -23.98 2.38
C ILE A 46 -1.91 -25.37 2.93
N LYS A 47 -1.28 -26.43 2.40
CA LYS A 47 -1.51 -27.82 2.84
C LYS A 47 -1.05 -28.09 4.27
N ASN A 48 -0.17 -27.25 4.81
CA ASN A 48 0.32 -27.36 6.18
C ASN A 48 -0.54 -26.57 7.18
N ILE A 49 -1.52 -25.80 6.70
CA ILE A 49 -2.40 -24.99 7.53
C ILE A 49 -3.70 -25.75 7.78
N ILE A 50 -4.01 -26.03 9.05
CA ILE A 50 -5.20 -26.78 9.45
C ILE A 50 -6.10 -25.85 10.28
N PRO A 51 -7.32 -25.53 9.84
CA PRO A 51 -8.20 -24.58 10.53
C PRO A 51 -9.03 -25.27 11.64
N ASN A 52 -8.38 -26.04 12.51
CA ASN A 52 -9.05 -26.83 13.54
C ASN A 52 -9.56 -26.00 14.74
N GLU A 53 -9.11 -24.76 14.87
CA GLU A 53 -9.52 -23.83 15.93
C GLU A 53 -10.95 -23.31 15.75
N TYR A 54 -11.54 -23.45 14.55
CA TYR A 54 -12.85 -22.91 14.21
C TYR A 54 -13.77 -24.00 13.66
N GLU A 55 -14.93 -24.18 14.29
CA GLU A 55 -16.01 -25.04 13.80
C GLU A 55 -16.54 -24.43 12.49
N ASN A 56 -16.15 -24.99 11.34
CA ASN A 56 -16.34 -24.49 9.96
C ASN A 56 -15.29 -23.51 9.42
N GLY A 57 -14.10 -23.46 10.02
CA GLY A 57 -12.96 -22.76 9.44
C GLY A 57 -12.51 -23.38 8.11
N PHE A 58 -12.08 -22.54 7.17
CA PHE A 58 -11.40 -22.97 5.95
C PHE A 58 -10.20 -22.07 5.69
N VAL A 59 -9.31 -22.53 4.79
CA VAL A 59 -8.09 -21.81 4.41
C VAL A 59 -8.22 -21.41 2.95
N SER A 60 -7.85 -20.16 2.63
CA SER A 60 -7.76 -19.65 1.26
C SER A 60 -6.43 -18.94 1.06
N LEU A 61 -5.97 -18.90 -0.19
CA LEU A 61 -4.86 -18.06 -0.60
C LEU A 61 -5.35 -16.63 -0.78
N ILE A 62 -4.51 -15.67 -0.40
CA ILE A 62 -4.69 -14.25 -0.67
C ILE A 62 -3.56 -13.83 -1.60
N GLY A 63 -3.93 -13.33 -2.78
CA GLY A 63 -2.99 -12.74 -3.72
C GLY A 63 -2.84 -11.25 -3.44
N VAL A 64 -1.60 -10.78 -3.34
CA VAL A 64 -1.28 -9.37 -3.11
C VAL A 64 -0.32 -8.91 -4.20
N ASP A 65 -0.66 -7.79 -4.85
CA ASP A 65 0.23 -7.04 -5.72
C ASP A 65 0.73 -5.80 -4.96
N LEU A 66 1.94 -5.89 -4.42
CA LEU A 66 2.51 -4.79 -3.64
C LEU A 66 2.88 -3.58 -4.49
N ASP A 67 3.15 -3.77 -5.79
CA ASP A 67 3.47 -2.65 -6.67
C ASP A 67 2.21 -1.82 -6.93
N GLU A 68 1.08 -2.47 -7.26
CA GLU A 68 -0.20 -1.78 -7.41
C GLU A 68 -0.66 -1.13 -6.09
N TYR A 69 -0.52 -1.84 -4.97
CA TYR A 69 -0.92 -1.33 -3.66
C TYR A 69 -0.05 -0.15 -3.21
N SER A 70 1.26 -0.20 -3.46
CA SER A 70 2.20 0.90 -3.17
C SER A 70 1.90 2.16 -3.99
N LEU A 71 1.40 2.02 -5.22
CA LEU A 71 0.98 3.18 -6.02
C LEU A 71 -0.21 3.93 -5.39
N LYS A 72 -1.11 3.22 -4.70
CA LYS A 72 -2.30 3.79 -4.06
C LYS A 72 -2.04 4.26 -2.63
N HIS A 73 -1.23 3.51 -1.87
CA HIS A 73 -1.10 3.65 -0.42
C HIS A 73 0.34 3.84 0.07
N GLY A 74 1.34 3.77 -0.81
CA GLY A 74 2.74 3.96 -0.46
C GLY A 74 3.09 5.42 -0.16
N ASN A 75 3.96 5.62 0.82
CA ASN A 75 4.38 6.97 1.25
C ASN A 75 5.77 7.35 0.76
N LYS A 76 6.37 6.51 -0.10
CA LYS A 76 7.73 6.72 -0.59
C LYS A 76 7.80 7.89 -1.55
N ALA A 77 8.21 9.05 -1.04
CA ALA A 77 8.53 10.21 -1.87
C ALA A 77 9.82 9.96 -2.69
N VAL A 78 9.73 10.12 -4.01
CA VAL A 78 10.87 10.04 -4.92
C VAL A 78 11.32 11.45 -5.30
N LYS A 79 12.57 11.81 -4.95
CA LYS A 79 13.15 13.11 -5.35
C LYS A 79 13.17 13.24 -6.87
N LYS A 80 12.65 14.35 -7.39
CA LYS A 80 12.71 14.72 -8.81
C LYS A 80 13.48 16.02 -8.98
N THR A 81 14.34 16.07 -9.98
CA THR A 81 15.02 17.28 -10.45
C THR A 81 14.31 17.75 -11.71
N LEU A 82 13.88 19.00 -11.74
CA LEU A 82 13.10 19.57 -12.84
C LEU A 82 13.63 20.95 -13.23
N THR A 83 13.17 21.47 -14.37
CA THR A 83 13.56 22.79 -14.89
C THR A 83 12.31 23.62 -15.15
N ILE A 84 12.30 24.85 -14.63
CA ILE A 84 11.24 25.84 -14.84
C ILE A 84 11.84 27.19 -15.25
N PRO A 85 11.09 28.08 -15.92
CA PRO A 85 11.54 29.43 -16.20
C PRO A 85 11.91 30.19 -14.91
N ALA A 86 12.99 30.97 -14.95
CA ALA A 86 13.50 31.69 -13.78
C ALA A 86 12.46 32.64 -13.15
N TRP A 87 11.69 33.35 -13.98
CA TRP A 87 10.64 34.24 -13.50
C TRP A 87 9.55 33.52 -12.70
N LEU A 88 9.24 32.27 -13.07
CA LEU A 88 8.23 31.47 -12.39
C LEU A 88 8.74 30.99 -11.03
N ASN A 89 10.03 30.62 -10.95
CA ASN A 89 10.67 30.25 -9.68
C ASN A 89 10.60 31.41 -8.69
N THR A 90 11.00 32.62 -9.11
CA THR A 90 10.99 33.81 -8.24
C THR A 90 9.60 34.09 -7.69
N ILE A 91 8.58 34.15 -8.55
CA ILE A 91 7.20 34.41 -8.10
C ILE A 91 6.70 33.31 -7.16
N ALA A 92 7.01 32.04 -7.45
CA ALA A 92 6.61 30.91 -6.61
C ALA A 92 7.28 30.95 -5.22
N GLU A 93 8.57 31.28 -5.15
CA GLU A 93 9.31 31.44 -3.89
C GLU A 93 8.78 32.61 -3.05
N GLU A 94 8.53 33.78 -3.67
CA GLU A 94 7.93 34.94 -2.98
C GLU A 94 6.57 34.64 -2.37
N ASN A 95 5.79 33.77 -3.01
CA ASN A 95 4.49 33.32 -2.54
C ASN A 95 4.55 32.05 -1.66
N ASN A 96 5.74 31.58 -1.28
CA ASN A 96 5.96 30.38 -0.45
C ASN A 96 5.29 29.11 -1.02
N ILE A 97 5.30 28.96 -2.34
CA ILE A 97 4.70 27.81 -3.01
C ILE A 97 5.52 26.54 -2.76
N ASN A 98 4.84 25.46 -2.38
CA ASN A 98 5.45 24.13 -2.28
C ASN A 98 5.49 23.44 -3.65
N PHE A 99 6.63 23.52 -4.33
CA PHE A 99 6.83 22.91 -5.65
C PHE A 99 6.52 21.40 -5.69
N SER A 100 6.87 20.67 -4.64
CA SER A 100 6.61 19.22 -4.58
C SER A 100 5.11 18.94 -4.55
N GLN A 101 4.37 19.69 -3.73
CA GLN A 101 2.92 19.56 -3.63
C GLN A 101 2.23 19.96 -4.94
N VAL A 102 2.61 21.09 -5.54
CA VAL A 102 2.05 21.55 -6.81
C VAL A 102 2.30 20.51 -7.91
N LEU A 103 3.50 19.93 -7.98
CA LEU A 103 3.81 18.87 -8.94
C LEU A 103 2.95 17.62 -8.71
N GLN A 104 2.79 17.19 -7.46
CA GLN A 104 1.96 16.04 -7.11
C GLN A 104 0.49 16.26 -7.51
N SER A 105 -0.08 17.42 -7.17
CA SER A 105 -1.45 17.78 -7.53
C SER A 105 -1.64 17.84 -9.05
N ALA A 106 -0.75 18.51 -9.77
CA ALA A 106 -0.84 18.61 -11.23
C ALA A 106 -0.72 17.24 -11.93
N LEU A 107 0.14 16.35 -11.42
CA LEU A 107 0.26 14.99 -11.95
C LEU A 107 -0.99 14.15 -11.67
N LYS A 108 -1.55 14.24 -10.47
CA LYS A 108 -2.81 13.60 -10.09
C LYS A 108 -3.96 14.03 -11.01
N ASP A 109 -4.12 15.33 -11.22
CA ASP A 109 -5.14 15.89 -12.12
C ASP A 109 -4.94 15.41 -13.57
N GLN A 110 -3.70 15.43 -14.07
CA GLN A 110 -3.37 15.00 -15.44
C GLN A 110 -3.61 13.50 -15.68
N LEU A 111 -3.44 12.68 -14.64
CA LEU A 111 -3.60 11.23 -14.70
C LEU A 111 -4.99 10.76 -14.29
N GLY A 112 -5.86 11.66 -13.81
CA GLY A 112 -7.21 11.32 -13.34
C GLY A 112 -7.21 10.52 -12.02
N ILE A 113 -6.24 10.77 -11.14
CA ILE A 113 -6.09 10.10 -9.85
C ILE A 113 -6.44 11.12 -8.75
N GLN A 114 -7.41 10.81 -7.86
CA GLN A 114 -7.73 11.66 -6.70
C GLN A 114 -6.77 11.41 -5.53
#